data_AF-A0A428TCQ8-F1
#
_entry.id   AF-A0A428TCQ8-F1
#
_cell.length_a   1.000
_cell.length_b   1.000
_cell.length_c   1.000
_cell.angle_alpha   90.00
_cell.angle_beta   90.00
_cell.angle_gamma   90.00
#
_symmetry.space_group_name_H-M   'P 1'
#
loop_
_entity.id
_entity.type
_entity.pdbx_description
1 polymer ?
#
loop_
_entity_poly.entity_id
_entity_poly.type
_entity_poly.pdbx_seq_one_letter_code
_entity_poly.pdbx_strand_id
1 'polypeptide(L)'
;MRVNNSGRAVWIMNGLALRAAQSMGLHRDGRKLGLSPFEAEIRRRLWWHFLERDGRGGEDYGLQNPSGPNPLYSVDQPRNLHDSDLSPEMKELPESRPGWTRMTLSLVNIQIARAWGRLFQMGWSTEVTPGEDVRAEVVKEASIRAHEILQGCNPLIPEQMMTVVIARFLVQKLDIVSRRQWQSLHQPDDRRFWATENNLLDALSVLEQCNNMWDIEDLAPYHWITRAFPQYHMIFYILRHLCACPRGPNASRAFEAVEKHLATVNKGEKGAHKGLMWTVLTTLRERAMMMMQRDGEGTEAEPQEVSESIEGRPQAVVDDSRDVPDPVSHHAYADHGLPDWNTLLQDFPWDMDDFNMIF
;
A
#
# COMPACT_ATOMS: atom_id res chain seq x y z
N MET A 1 -11.60 -0.78 -13.30
CA MET A 1 -10.58 0.13 -13.89
C MET A 1 -9.15 -0.34 -13.64
N ARG A 2 -8.69 -0.56 -12.40
CA ARG A 2 -7.30 -0.95 -12.07
C ARG A 2 -6.75 -2.18 -12.82
N VAL A 3 -7.56 -3.23 -12.94
CA VAL A 3 -7.21 -4.45 -13.71
C VAL A 3 -6.81 -4.12 -15.16
N ASN A 4 -7.44 -3.09 -15.74
CA ASN A 4 -7.30 -2.72 -17.14
C ASN A 4 -6.36 -1.53 -17.38
N ASN A 5 -5.99 -0.78 -16.33
CA ASN A 5 -5.14 0.39 -16.42
C ASN A 5 -4.28 0.50 -15.16
N SER A 6 -2.98 0.23 -15.31
CA SER A 6 -1.97 0.26 -14.25
C SER A 6 -1.26 1.62 -14.11
N GLY A 7 -1.64 2.61 -14.91
CA GLY A 7 -1.06 3.95 -14.87
C GLY A 7 -1.64 4.84 -13.77
N ARG A 8 -0.91 5.91 -13.42
CA ARG A 8 -1.26 6.91 -12.38
C ARG A 8 -2.64 7.55 -12.60
N ALA A 9 -3.16 7.52 -13.81
CA ALA A 9 -4.47 8.07 -14.17
C ALA A 9 -5.59 7.55 -13.25
N VAL A 10 -5.58 6.26 -12.88
CA VAL A 10 -6.63 5.69 -12.02
C VAL A 10 -6.61 6.31 -10.62
N TRP A 11 -5.42 6.51 -10.04
CA TRP A 11 -5.28 7.17 -8.74
C TRP A 11 -5.67 8.66 -8.82
N ILE A 12 -5.24 9.38 -9.86
CA ILE A 12 -5.62 10.78 -10.07
C ILE A 12 -7.15 10.92 -10.20
N MET A 13 -7.80 10.05 -10.98
CA MET A 13 -9.26 10.04 -11.13
C MET A 13 -9.97 9.71 -9.82
N ASN A 14 -9.45 8.78 -9.02
CA ASN A 14 -10.00 8.51 -7.68
C ASN A 14 -9.92 9.74 -6.78
N GLY A 15 -8.78 10.44 -6.76
CA GLY A 15 -8.64 11.69 -5.99
C GLY A 15 -9.61 12.78 -6.45
N LEU A 16 -9.87 12.89 -7.76
CA LEU A 16 -10.89 13.78 -8.30
C LEU A 16 -12.31 13.37 -7.84
N ALA A 17 -12.64 12.08 -7.93
CA ALA A 17 -13.93 11.55 -7.49
C ALA A 17 -14.15 11.77 -5.98
N LEU A 18 -13.10 11.61 -5.17
CA LEU A 18 -13.15 11.86 -3.74
C LEU A 18 -13.42 13.35 -3.44
N ARG A 19 -12.75 14.27 -4.15
CA ARG A 19 -13.02 15.72 -4.02
C ARG A 19 -14.43 16.08 -4.47
N ALA A 20 -14.96 15.46 -5.52
CA ALA A 20 -16.36 15.62 -5.93
C ALA A 20 -17.34 15.08 -4.87
N ALA A 21 -17.04 13.93 -4.26
CA ALA A 21 -17.82 13.40 -3.15
C ALA A 21 -17.80 14.36 -1.95
N GLN A 22 -16.65 14.97 -1.66
CA GLN A 22 -16.53 15.98 -0.62
C GLN A 22 -17.37 17.23 -0.92
N SER A 23 -17.34 17.76 -2.15
CA SER A 23 -18.12 18.94 -2.54
C SER A 23 -19.64 18.69 -2.48
N MET A 24 -20.08 17.45 -2.74
CA MET A 24 -21.47 17.01 -2.53
C MET A 24 -21.82 16.71 -1.06
N GLY A 25 -20.87 16.86 -0.13
CA GLY A 25 -21.08 16.66 1.29
C GLY A 25 -21.19 15.20 1.75
N LEU A 26 -20.64 14.24 1.00
CA LEU A 26 -20.66 12.81 1.39
C LEU A 26 -19.79 12.51 2.62
N HIS A 27 -18.82 13.37 2.92
CA HIS A 27 -17.97 13.32 4.11
C HIS A 27 -18.69 13.69 5.43
N ARG A 28 -19.99 13.97 5.36
CA ARG A 28 -20.86 14.29 6.50
C ARG A 28 -22.01 13.30 6.51
N ASP A 29 -22.30 12.70 7.67
CA ASP A 29 -23.39 11.73 7.76
C ASP A 29 -24.74 12.34 7.33
N GLY A 30 -25.42 11.66 6.39
CA GLY A 30 -26.70 12.13 5.86
C GLY A 30 -27.79 12.32 6.93
N ARG A 31 -27.73 11.55 8.02
CA ARG A 31 -28.66 11.71 9.15
C ARG A 31 -28.52 13.09 9.80
N LYS A 32 -27.29 13.62 9.91
CA LYS A 32 -27.03 14.95 10.48
C LYS A 32 -27.49 16.08 9.56
N LEU A 33 -27.75 15.77 8.29
CA LEU A 33 -28.24 16.69 7.28
C LEU A 33 -29.77 16.60 7.08
N GLY A 34 -30.46 15.75 7.85
CA GLY A 34 -31.90 15.56 7.73
C GLY A 34 -32.34 14.79 6.48
N LEU A 35 -31.43 14.03 5.85
CA LEU A 35 -31.75 13.19 4.69
C LEU A 35 -32.57 11.96 5.10
N SER A 36 -33.29 11.37 4.13
CA SER A 36 -34.01 10.12 4.36
C SER A 36 -33.06 8.99 4.79
N PRO A 37 -33.53 7.95 5.51
CA PRO A 37 -32.70 6.82 5.89
C PRO A 37 -32.04 6.14 4.70
N PHE A 38 -32.76 6.03 3.57
CA PHE A 38 -32.23 5.51 2.31
C PHE A 38 -31.05 6.35 1.81
N GLU A 39 -31.25 7.66 1.62
CA GLU A 39 -30.20 8.55 1.11
C GLU A 39 -28.98 8.60 2.04
N ALA A 40 -29.21 8.62 3.36
CA ALA A 40 -28.14 8.59 4.34
C ALA A 40 -27.31 7.30 4.22
N GLU A 41 -27.95 6.15 4.09
CA GLU A 41 -27.27 4.86 3.93
C GLU A 41 -26.50 4.76 2.61
N ILE A 42 -27.10 5.17 1.49
CA ILE A 42 -26.41 5.21 0.20
C ILE A 42 -25.20 6.14 0.24
N ARG A 43 -25.32 7.31 0.87
CA ARG A 43 -24.19 8.25 1.03
C ARG A 43 -23.07 7.67 1.90
N ARG A 44 -23.38 6.96 2.99
CA ARG A 44 -22.36 6.24 3.79
C ARG A 44 -21.64 5.21 2.94
N ARG A 45 -22.37 4.36 2.19
CA ARG A 45 -21.79 3.32 1.33
C ARG A 45 -20.85 3.92 0.29
N LEU A 46 -21.28 4.99 -0.39
CA LEU A 46 -20.46 5.69 -1.38
C LEU A 46 -19.21 6.32 -0.77
N TRP A 47 -19.35 7.01 0.37
CA TRP A 47 -18.22 7.65 1.05
C TRP A 47 -17.13 6.65 1.42
N TRP A 48 -17.50 5.57 2.11
CA TRP A 48 -16.55 4.52 2.51
C TRP A 48 -15.96 3.79 1.31
N HIS A 49 -16.72 3.62 0.22
CA HIS A 49 -16.19 3.06 -1.02
C HIS A 49 -15.10 3.94 -1.64
N PHE A 50 -15.32 5.25 -1.72
CA PHE A 50 -14.31 6.18 -2.24
C PHE A 50 -13.06 6.21 -1.36
N LEU A 51 -13.21 6.26 -0.03
CA LEU A 51 -12.08 6.22 0.90
C LEU A 51 -11.23 4.95 0.76
N GLU A 52 -11.88 3.78 0.65
CA GLU A 52 -11.17 2.52 0.42
C GLU A 52 -10.39 2.58 -0.89
N ARG A 53 -11.01 3.08 -1.97
CA ARG A 53 -10.37 3.12 -3.30
C ARG A 53 -9.24 4.14 -3.41
N ASP A 54 -9.33 5.25 -2.69
CA ASP A 54 -8.26 6.24 -2.64
C ASP A 54 -7.04 5.69 -1.89
N GLY A 55 -7.25 5.10 -0.71
CA GLY A 55 -6.16 4.52 0.08
C GLY A 55 -5.44 3.40 -0.65
N ARG A 56 -6.17 2.52 -1.34
CA ARG A 56 -5.56 1.48 -2.20
C ARG A 56 -4.86 2.08 -3.42
N GLY A 57 -5.31 3.21 -3.93
CA GLY A 57 -4.66 3.92 -5.01
C GLY A 57 -3.29 4.46 -4.59
N GLY A 58 -3.23 5.05 -3.39
CA GLY A 58 -1.97 5.53 -2.81
C GLY A 58 -0.95 4.42 -2.61
N GLU A 59 -1.40 3.27 -2.10
CA GLU A 59 -0.57 2.07 -1.87
C GLU A 59 0.25 1.67 -3.11
N ASP A 60 -0.37 1.67 -4.30
CA ASP A 60 0.29 1.28 -5.56
C ASP A 60 1.46 2.20 -5.92
N TYR A 61 1.46 3.43 -5.42
CA TYR A 61 2.49 4.44 -5.70
C TYR A 61 3.35 4.74 -4.47
N GLY A 62 3.23 3.94 -3.41
CA GLY A 62 3.89 4.18 -2.13
C GLY A 62 3.39 5.45 -1.41
N LEU A 63 2.31 6.05 -1.88
CA LEU A 63 1.80 7.25 -1.23
C LEU A 63 1.09 6.82 0.04
N GLN A 64 1.56 7.31 1.19
CA GLN A 64 0.80 7.26 2.43
C GLN A 64 -0.57 7.87 2.18
N ASN A 65 -1.65 7.19 2.58
CA ASN A 65 -3.01 7.64 2.34
C ASN A 65 -3.31 8.92 3.15
N PRO A 66 -3.28 10.12 2.54
CA PRO A 66 -3.52 11.37 3.26
C PRO A 66 -5.02 11.56 3.55
N SER A 67 -5.88 10.77 2.88
CA SER A 67 -7.33 10.77 2.98
C SER A 67 -7.86 9.75 3.99
N GLY A 68 -7.00 9.19 4.86
CA GLY A 68 -7.43 8.34 5.97
C GLY A 68 -8.58 8.99 6.75
N PRO A 69 -9.42 8.22 7.47
CA PRO A 69 -10.61 8.76 8.14
C PRO A 69 -10.21 9.91 9.07
N ASN A 70 -10.39 11.13 8.57
CA ASN A 70 -10.13 12.36 9.29
C ASN A 70 -11.11 12.38 10.47
N PRO A 71 -10.68 12.66 11.71
CA PRO A 71 -11.60 12.75 12.84
C PRO A 71 -12.72 13.76 12.62
N LEU A 72 -12.49 14.74 11.74
CA LEU A 72 -13.49 15.73 11.31
C LEU A 72 -14.58 15.14 10.40
N TYR A 73 -14.32 14.01 9.73
CA TYR A 73 -15.30 13.30 8.92
C TYR A 73 -16.12 12.37 9.81
N SER A 74 -17.27 12.87 10.26
CA SER A 74 -18.20 12.09 11.06
C SER A 74 -19.23 11.42 10.14
N VAL A 75 -18.82 10.32 9.50
CA VAL A 75 -19.69 9.44 8.71
C VAL A 75 -19.78 8.10 9.43
N ASP A 76 -21.01 7.66 9.73
CA ASP A 76 -21.23 6.40 10.42
C ASP A 76 -20.91 5.21 9.49
N GLN A 77 -20.77 4.03 10.08
CA GLN A 77 -20.62 2.80 9.32
C GLN A 77 -21.95 2.46 8.62
N PRO A 78 -21.92 1.97 7.36
CA PRO A 78 -23.10 1.42 6.71
C PRO A 78 -23.66 0.22 7.48
N ARG A 79 -24.95 -0.08 7.32
CA ARG A 79 -25.57 -1.29 7.89
C ARG A 79 -25.30 -2.52 7.03
N ASN A 80 -25.27 -3.69 7.68
CA ASN A 80 -25.12 -4.98 7.02
C ASN A 80 -26.45 -5.39 6.36
N LEU A 81 -26.75 -4.82 5.18
CA LEU A 81 -28.00 -5.00 4.47
C LEU A 81 -27.72 -5.33 3.00
N HIS A 82 -28.58 -6.16 2.39
CA HIS A 82 -28.61 -6.33 0.95
C HIS A 82 -29.23 -5.08 0.29
N ASP A 83 -28.94 -4.86 -0.98
CA ASP A 83 -29.54 -3.73 -1.72
C ASP A 83 -31.05 -3.87 -1.85
N SER A 84 -31.57 -5.11 -1.84
CA SER A 84 -33.01 -5.41 -1.82
C SER A 84 -33.70 -5.00 -0.51
N ASP A 85 -32.95 -4.75 0.56
CA ASP A 85 -33.50 -4.29 1.84
C ASP A 85 -33.68 -2.76 1.89
N LEU A 86 -33.18 -2.06 0.88
CA LEU A 86 -33.21 -0.61 0.79
C LEU A 86 -34.29 -0.17 -0.19
N SER A 87 -35.14 0.77 0.23
CA SER A 87 -36.13 1.40 -0.64
C SER A 87 -36.16 2.91 -0.39
N PRO A 88 -36.33 3.75 -1.44
CA PRO A 88 -36.43 5.20 -1.27
C PRO A 88 -37.54 5.64 -0.32
N GLU A 89 -38.62 4.87 -0.21
CA GLU A 89 -39.80 5.18 0.59
C GLU A 89 -39.66 4.80 2.08
N MET A 90 -38.53 4.22 2.48
CA MET A 90 -38.31 3.74 3.85
C MET A 90 -38.27 4.90 4.87
N LYS A 91 -39.02 4.75 5.96
CA LYS A 91 -39.04 5.74 7.07
C LYS A 91 -37.97 5.48 8.11
N GLU A 92 -37.51 4.24 8.21
CA GLU A 92 -36.47 3.81 9.12
C GLU A 92 -35.57 2.79 8.43
N LEU A 93 -34.31 2.75 8.84
CA LEU A 93 -33.36 1.78 8.31
C LEU A 93 -33.56 0.43 9.04
N PRO A 94 -33.66 -0.72 8.35
CA PRO A 94 -33.75 -2.04 8.95
C PRO A 94 -32.52 -2.39 9.77
N GLU A 95 -32.69 -3.23 10.78
CA GLU A 95 -31.56 -3.76 11.55
C GLU A 95 -30.58 -4.52 10.66
N SER A 96 -29.29 -4.47 11.03
CA SER A 96 -28.25 -5.24 10.34
C SER A 96 -28.61 -6.72 10.34
N ARG A 97 -28.56 -7.34 9.16
CA ARG A 97 -28.82 -8.78 9.03
C ARG A 97 -27.79 -9.59 9.82
N PRO A 98 -28.20 -10.69 10.45
CA PRO A 98 -27.26 -11.67 10.97
C PRO A 98 -26.54 -12.36 9.79
N GLY A 99 -25.23 -12.51 9.89
CA GLY A 99 -24.40 -13.24 8.93
C GLY A 99 -24.00 -12.46 7.67
N TRP A 100 -23.61 -13.20 6.64
CA TRP A 100 -22.97 -12.62 5.46
C TRP A 100 -23.96 -11.86 4.55
N THR A 101 -23.54 -10.68 4.10
CA THR A 101 -24.14 -9.95 2.98
C THR A 101 -23.04 -9.43 2.05
N ARG A 102 -23.40 -8.86 0.90
CA ARG A 102 -22.42 -8.21 0.01
C ARG A 102 -21.70 -7.01 0.67
N MET A 103 -22.22 -6.48 1.77
CA MET A 103 -21.55 -5.43 2.55
C MET A 103 -20.47 -5.98 3.50
N THR A 104 -20.45 -7.27 3.82
CA THR A 104 -19.58 -7.85 4.86
C THR A 104 -18.09 -7.51 4.66
N LEU A 105 -17.56 -7.69 3.45
CA LEU A 105 -16.16 -7.34 3.17
C LEU A 105 -15.88 -5.84 3.34
N SER A 106 -16.79 -4.98 2.87
CA SER A 106 -16.67 -3.53 3.05
C SER A 106 -16.71 -3.14 4.52
N LEU A 107 -17.54 -3.77 5.35
CA LEU A 107 -17.60 -3.49 6.79
C LEU A 107 -16.28 -3.86 7.49
N VAL A 108 -15.64 -4.97 7.09
CA VAL A 108 -14.29 -5.32 7.57
C VAL A 108 -13.26 -4.28 7.10
N ASN A 109 -13.26 -3.93 5.81
CA ASN A 109 -12.36 -2.90 5.26
C ASN A 109 -12.49 -1.57 6.01
N ILE A 110 -13.70 -1.19 6.42
CA ILE A 110 -13.94 0.03 7.21
C ILE A 110 -13.27 -0.06 8.59
N GLN A 111 -13.32 -1.21 9.29
CA GLN A 111 -12.59 -1.37 10.56
C GLN A 111 -11.08 -1.23 10.37
N ILE A 112 -10.55 -1.86 9.31
CA ILE A 112 -9.13 -1.82 8.99
C ILE A 112 -8.70 -0.39 8.61
N ALA A 113 -9.50 0.32 7.81
CA ALA A 113 -9.25 1.71 7.45
C ALA A 113 -9.28 2.64 8.68
N ARG A 114 -10.19 2.40 9.63
CA ARG A 114 -10.22 3.13 10.91
C ARG A 114 -8.99 2.85 11.76
N ALA A 115 -8.55 1.59 11.83
CA ALA A 115 -7.33 1.22 12.54
C ALA A 115 -6.11 1.92 11.93
N TRP A 116 -5.96 1.88 10.59
CA TRP A 116 -4.95 2.65 9.88
C TRP A 116 -5.01 4.15 10.19
N GLY A 117 -6.19 4.75 10.16
CA GLY A 117 -6.36 6.17 10.46
C GLY A 117 -5.95 6.53 11.89
N ARG A 118 -6.27 5.69 12.89
CA ARG A 118 -5.84 5.89 14.28
C ARG A 118 -4.33 5.80 14.43
N LEU A 119 -3.71 4.77 13.87
CA LEU A 119 -2.25 4.58 13.91
C LEU A 119 -1.53 5.73 13.23
N PHE A 120 -2.02 6.16 12.06
CA PHE A 120 -1.48 7.30 11.34
C PHE A 120 -1.54 8.58 12.18
N GLN A 121 -2.70 8.88 12.79
CA GLN A 121 -2.83 10.07 13.66
C GLN A 121 -1.87 10.02 14.84
N MET A 122 -1.70 8.86 15.47
CA MET A 122 -0.76 8.70 16.58
C MET A 122 0.69 8.91 16.13
N GLY A 123 1.10 8.42 14.96
CA GLY A 123 2.46 8.60 14.45
C GLY A 123 2.82 10.03 14.05
N TRP A 124 1.82 10.88 13.77
CA TRP A 124 2.02 12.26 13.31
C TRP A 124 1.69 13.33 14.36
N SER A 125 0.83 13.03 15.34
CA SER A 125 0.29 14.02 16.28
C SER A 125 1.11 14.18 17.56
N THR A 126 2.04 13.27 17.85
CA THR A 126 2.74 13.23 19.14
C THR A 126 4.23 13.51 18.97
N GLU A 127 4.78 14.41 19.79
CA GLU A 127 6.25 14.60 19.91
C GLU A 127 6.97 13.30 20.34
N VAL A 128 6.24 12.37 20.96
CA VAL A 128 6.71 11.05 21.37
C VAL A 128 5.80 9.98 20.78
N THR A 129 6.32 9.17 19.86
CA THR A 129 5.60 8.03 19.30
C THR A 129 5.18 7.07 20.41
N PRO A 130 3.90 6.65 20.49
CA PRO A 130 3.46 5.71 21.53
C PRO A 130 4.15 4.34 21.41
N GLY A 131 4.20 3.58 22.50
CA GLY A 131 4.82 2.24 22.52
C GLY A 131 4.14 1.22 21.60
N GLU A 132 4.84 0.11 21.35
CA GLU A 132 4.35 -1.01 20.54
C GLU A 132 3.07 -1.67 21.12
N ASP A 133 2.88 -1.59 22.44
CA ASP A 133 1.69 -2.05 23.15
C ASP A 133 0.43 -1.29 22.70
N VAL A 134 0.53 0.02 22.49
CA VAL A 134 -0.58 0.86 22.01
C VAL A 134 -0.97 0.46 20.58
N ARG A 135 0.03 0.29 19.70
CA ARG A 135 -0.20 -0.16 18.33
C ARG A 135 -0.85 -1.55 18.31
N ALA A 136 -0.32 -2.48 19.10
CA ALA A 136 -0.83 -3.85 19.19
C ALA A 136 -2.29 -3.90 19.64
N GLU A 137 -2.70 -3.05 20.60
CA GLU A 137 -4.10 -3.00 21.02
C GLU A 137 -5.03 -2.47 19.91
N VAL A 138 -4.61 -1.45 19.14
CA VAL A 138 -5.38 -0.95 17.99
C VAL A 138 -5.60 -2.03 16.92
N VAL A 139 -4.57 -2.84 16.65
CA VAL A 139 -4.65 -3.97 15.70
C VAL A 139 -5.52 -5.09 16.25
N LYS A 140 -5.39 -5.41 17.54
CA LYS A 140 -6.19 -6.43 18.21
C LYS A 140 -7.68 -6.07 18.21
N GLU A 141 -8.04 -4.82 18.50
CA GLU A 141 -9.41 -4.33 18.36
C GLU A 141 -9.95 -4.54 16.94
N ALA A 142 -9.16 -4.18 15.92
CA ALA A 142 -9.55 -4.35 14.53
C ALA A 142 -9.75 -5.83 14.16
N SER A 143 -8.88 -6.71 14.67
CA SER A 143 -8.98 -8.17 14.51
C SER A 143 -10.24 -8.73 15.16
N ILE A 144 -10.58 -8.30 16.38
CA ILE A 144 -11.80 -8.72 17.09
C ILE A 144 -13.04 -8.31 16.29
N ARG A 145 -13.12 -7.04 15.88
CA ARG A 145 -14.28 -6.56 15.09
C ARG A 145 -14.38 -7.25 13.73
N ALA A 146 -13.26 -7.50 13.06
CA ALA A 146 -13.25 -8.26 11.81
C ALA A 146 -13.78 -9.68 12.05
N HIS A 147 -13.35 -10.34 13.13
CA HIS A 147 -13.84 -11.66 13.49
C HIS A 147 -15.35 -11.67 13.76
N GLU A 148 -15.86 -10.72 14.56
CA GLU A 148 -17.29 -10.56 14.85
C GLU A 148 -18.12 -10.40 13.57
N ILE A 149 -17.68 -9.55 12.63
CA ILE A 149 -18.35 -9.35 11.33
C ILE A 149 -18.37 -10.64 10.50
N LEU A 150 -17.35 -11.50 10.62
CA LEU A 150 -17.20 -12.72 9.84
C LEU A 150 -17.90 -13.95 10.45
N GLN A 151 -18.40 -13.91 11.70
CA GLN A 151 -18.93 -15.08 12.41
C GLN A 151 -20.02 -15.84 11.66
N GLY A 152 -20.84 -15.16 10.85
CA GLY A 152 -21.90 -15.79 10.06
C GLY A 152 -21.55 -16.06 8.59
N CYS A 153 -20.26 -16.11 8.24
CA CYS A 153 -19.80 -16.55 6.92
C CYS A 153 -19.71 -18.09 6.86
N ASN A 154 -20.23 -18.68 5.80
CA ASN A 154 -20.08 -20.08 5.46
C ASN A 154 -18.91 -20.27 4.48
N PRO A 155 -17.77 -20.86 4.90
CA PRO A 155 -16.60 -21.01 4.05
C PRO A 155 -16.80 -22.00 2.90
N LEU A 156 -17.92 -22.72 2.80
CA LEU A 156 -18.25 -23.58 1.67
C LEU A 156 -18.88 -22.82 0.50
N ILE A 157 -19.29 -21.57 0.70
CA ILE A 157 -19.82 -20.72 -0.37
C ILE A 157 -18.66 -19.88 -0.92
N PRO A 158 -18.31 -19.96 -2.21
CA PRO A 158 -17.13 -19.30 -2.77
C PRO A 158 -17.02 -17.79 -2.46
N GLU A 159 -18.12 -17.05 -2.59
CA GLU A 159 -18.18 -15.61 -2.28
C GLU A 159 -17.85 -15.30 -0.81
N GLN A 160 -18.32 -16.15 0.10
CA GLN A 160 -18.14 -15.99 1.53
C GLN A 160 -16.74 -16.47 1.95
N MET A 161 -16.26 -17.56 1.34
CA MET A 161 -14.88 -18.03 1.47
C MET A 161 -13.90 -16.93 1.08
N MET A 162 -14.08 -16.32 -0.10
CA MET A 162 -13.27 -15.20 -0.56
C MET A 162 -13.30 -14.05 0.45
N THR A 163 -14.48 -13.70 0.97
CA THR A 163 -14.63 -12.64 1.98
C THR A 163 -13.79 -12.93 3.23
N VAL A 164 -13.85 -14.16 3.75
CA VAL A 164 -13.08 -14.58 4.93
C VAL A 164 -11.58 -14.55 4.67
N VAL A 165 -11.13 -15.09 3.54
CA VAL A 165 -9.69 -15.16 3.21
C VAL A 165 -9.12 -13.75 3.02
N ILE A 166 -9.78 -12.89 2.24
CA ILE A 166 -9.34 -11.50 2.04
C ILE A 166 -9.36 -10.72 3.36
N ALA A 167 -10.39 -10.88 4.18
CA ALA A 167 -10.47 -10.18 5.47
C ALA A 167 -9.31 -10.55 6.40
N ARG A 168 -9.01 -11.85 6.55
CA ARG A 168 -7.88 -12.33 7.37
C ARG A 168 -6.54 -11.80 6.83
N PHE A 169 -6.35 -11.87 5.52
CA PHE A 169 -5.19 -11.32 4.85
C PHE A 169 -4.99 -9.83 5.17
N LEU A 170 -6.05 -9.02 5.11
CA LEU A 170 -5.96 -7.58 5.36
C LEU A 170 -5.67 -7.24 6.83
N VAL A 171 -6.20 -8.02 7.79
CA VAL A 171 -5.87 -7.86 9.22
C VAL A 171 -4.40 -8.19 9.49
N GLN A 172 -3.89 -9.28 8.91
CA GLN A 172 -2.48 -9.63 9.05
C GLN A 172 -1.56 -8.58 8.40
N LYS A 173 -1.94 -8.09 7.22
CA LYS A 173 -1.23 -7.02 6.54
C LYS A 173 -1.21 -5.73 7.36
N LEU A 174 -2.34 -5.36 7.99
CA LEU A 174 -2.42 -4.24 8.92
C LEU A 174 -1.38 -4.39 10.04
N ASP A 175 -1.30 -5.56 10.67
CA ASP A 175 -0.35 -5.78 11.76
C ASP A 175 1.11 -5.63 11.29
N ILE A 176 1.51 -6.35 10.24
CA ILE A 176 2.91 -6.39 9.78
C ILE A 176 3.38 -5.03 9.25
N VAL A 177 2.57 -4.38 8.41
CA VAL A 177 2.95 -3.09 7.81
C VAL A 177 2.96 -2.00 8.88
N SER A 178 1.95 -1.95 9.76
CA SER A 178 1.93 -0.94 10.81
C SER A 178 3.07 -1.11 11.80
N ARG A 179 3.41 -2.35 12.19
CA ARG A 179 4.54 -2.62 13.09
C ARG A 179 5.86 -2.09 12.53
N ARG A 180 6.08 -2.27 11.23
CA ARG A 180 7.29 -1.78 10.54
C ARG A 180 7.34 -0.26 10.50
N GLN A 181 6.24 0.38 10.12
CA GLN A 181 6.12 1.83 10.15
C GLN A 181 6.37 2.36 11.57
N TRP A 182 5.84 1.66 12.59
CA TRP A 182 6.04 2.00 13.99
C TRP A 182 7.51 1.90 14.43
N GLN A 183 8.19 0.82 14.04
CA GLN A 183 9.62 0.63 14.31
C GLN A 183 10.46 1.72 13.63
N SER A 184 10.16 2.04 12.37
CA SER A 184 10.83 3.11 11.63
C SER A 184 10.66 4.47 12.31
N LEU A 185 9.50 4.76 12.91
CA LEU A 185 9.27 6.01 13.63
C LEU A 185 10.09 6.12 14.93
N HIS A 186 10.42 4.99 15.56
CA HIS A 186 11.20 4.97 16.79
C HIS A 186 12.72 4.95 16.56
N GLN A 187 13.17 4.35 15.45
CA GLN A 187 14.60 4.17 15.14
C GLN A 187 14.87 4.43 13.65
N PRO A 188 14.79 5.70 13.19
CA PRO A 188 14.94 6.04 11.77
C PRO A 188 16.34 5.71 11.22
N ASP A 189 17.38 5.81 12.04
CA ASP A 189 18.78 5.67 11.59
C ASP A 189 19.30 4.22 11.59
N ASP A 190 18.59 3.27 12.19
CA ASP A 190 19.11 1.91 12.34
C ASP A 190 18.82 1.04 11.12
N ARG A 191 19.69 1.16 10.11
CA ARG A 191 19.67 0.38 8.86
C ARG A 191 19.74 -1.16 9.08
N ARG A 192 20.12 -1.65 10.27
CA ARG A 192 20.27 -3.09 10.55
C ARG A 192 18.94 -3.80 10.85
N PHE A 193 17.92 -3.08 11.32
CA PHE A 193 16.61 -3.68 11.60
C PHE A 193 15.75 -3.95 10.34
N TRP A 194 16.14 -3.40 9.20
CA TRP A 194 15.36 -3.47 7.97
C TRP A 194 15.43 -4.82 7.27
N ALA A 195 16.53 -5.56 7.43
CA ALA A 195 16.76 -6.84 6.76
C ALA A 195 16.94 -8.00 7.77
N THR A 196 16.09 -8.06 8.79
CA THR A 196 16.10 -9.21 9.71
C THR A 196 15.37 -10.41 9.12
N GLU A 197 15.80 -11.61 9.51
CA GLU A 197 15.16 -12.86 9.09
C GLU A 197 13.69 -12.94 9.54
N ASN A 198 13.39 -12.46 10.75
CA ASN A 198 12.01 -12.43 11.26
C ASN A 198 11.12 -11.54 10.39
N ASN A 199 11.61 -10.38 9.97
CA ASN A 199 10.85 -9.50 9.09
C ASN A 199 10.72 -10.11 7.68
N LEU A 200 11.72 -10.84 7.18
CA LEU A 200 11.58 -11.61 5.94
C LEU A 200 10.44 -12.63 6.05
N LEU A 201 10.43 -13.42 7.12
CA LEU A 201 9.42 -14.46 7.36
C LEU A 201 8.00 -13.88 7.48
N ASP A 202 7.84 -12.73 8.14
CA ASP A 202 6.55 -12.04 8.21
C ASP A 202 6.04 -11.62 6.81
N ALA A 203 6.90 -10.98 6.00
CA ALA A 203 6.52 -10.57 4.64
C ALA A 203 6.23 -11.78 3.75
N LEU A 204 7.04 -12.83 3.88
CA LEU A 204 6.89 -14.08 3.16
C LEU A 204 5.57 -14.78 3.49
N SER A 205 5.19 -14.82 4.78
CA SER A 205 3.92 -15.39 5.23
C SER A 205 2.71 -14.73 4.55
N VAL A 206 2.72 -13.40 4.42
CA VAL A 206 1.64 -12.65 3.75
C VAL A 206 1.63 -12.92 2.25
N LEU A 207 2.80 -12.92 1.61
CA LEU A 207 2.91 -13.14 0.16
C LEU A 207 2.50 -14.57 -0.23
N GLU A 208 2.95 -15.57 0.52
CA GLU A 208 2.59 -16.97 0.30
C GLU A 208 1.11 -17.23 0.52
N GLN A 209 0.51 -16.65 1.57
CA GLN A 209 -0.94 -16.75 1.77
C GLN A 209 -1.71 -16.12 0.60
N CYS A 210 -1.25 -14.97 0.10
CA CYS A 210 -1.83 -14.36 -1.09
C CYS A 210 -1.71 -15.27 -2.32
N ASN A 211 -0.55 -15.90 -2.53
CA ASN A 211 -0.33 -16.82 -3.63
C ASN A 211 -1.20 -18.08 -3.53
N ASN A 212 -1.28 -18.67 -2.34
CA ASN A 212 -1.99 -19.93 -2.10
C ASN A 212 -3.51 -19.77 -2.12
N MET A 213 -4.03 -18.56 -1.85
CA MET A 213 -5.46 -18.27 -1.99
C MET A 213 -5.98 -18.61 -3.39
N TRP A 214 -5.17 -18.44 -4.43
CA TRP A 214 -5.60 -18.65 -5.82
C TRP A 214 -5.40 -20.07 -6.32
N ASP A 215 -4.76 -20.93 -5.52
CA ASP A 215 -4.68 -22.36 -5.81
C ASP A 215 -5.99 -23.09 -5.42
N ILE A 216 -6.93 -22.38 -4.77
CA ILE A 216 -8.26 -22.89 -4.42
C ILE A 216 -9.18 -22.81 -5.66
N GLU A 217 -9.64 -23.98 -6.12
CA GLU A 217 -10.46 -24.12 -7.34
C GLU A 217 -11.73 -23.25 -7.31
N ASP A 218 -12.44 -23.24 -6.17
CA ASP A 218 -13.65 -22.43 -5.97
C ASP A 218 -13.42 -20.92 -6.11
N LEU A 219 -12.17 -20.45 -5.95
CA LEU A 219 -11.81 -19.04 -6.04
C LEU A 219 -11.32 -18.62 -7.43
N ALA A 220 -11.22 -19.55 -8.39
CA ALA A 220 -10.78 -19.26 -9.75
C ALA A 220 -11.56 -18.11 -10.44
N PRO A 221 -12.90 -17.98 -10.29
CA PRO A 221 -13.65 -16.86 -10.87
C PRO A 221 -13.23 -15.47 -10.35
N TYR A 222 -12.59 -15.41 -9.17
CA TYR A 222 -12.18 -14.17 -8.52
C TYR A 222 -10.70 -13.83 -8.75
N HIS A 223 -9.99 -14.62 -9.57
CA HIS A 223 -8.55 -14.44 -9.83
C HIS A 223 -8.18 -13.04 -10.31
N TRP A 224 -9.09 -12.32 -10.98
CA TRP A 224 -8.89 -10.94 -11.42
C TRP A 224 -8.54 -9.96 -10.28
N ILE A 225 -8.86 -10.31 -9.02
CA ILE A 225 -8.51 -9.53 -7.83
C ILE A 225 -6.99 -9.44 -7.66
N THR A 226 -6.22 -10.49 -7.96
CA THR A 226 -4.73 -10.42 -7.91
C THR A 226 -4.18 -9.26 -8.71
N ARG A 227 -4.70 -9.09 -9.92
CA ARG A 227 -4.31 -8.05 -10.86
C ARG A 227 -4.76 -6.68 -10.38
N ALA A 228 -5.88 -6.61 -9.66
CA ALA A 228 -6.40 -5.37 -9.07
C ALA A 228 -5.61 -4.94 -7.81
N PHE A 229 -5.00 -5.90 -7.11
CA PHE A 229 -4.30 -5.72 -5.84
C PHE A 229 -2.95 -6.46 -5.79
N PRO A 230 -1.95 -6.04 -6.58
CA PRO A 230 -0.60 -6.59 -6.46
C PRO A 230 -0.01 -6.28 -5.08
N GLN A 231 0.71 -7.22 -4.47
CA GLN A 231 1.26 -7.04 -3.12
C GLN A 231 2.60 -6.32 -3.11
N TYR A 232 2.65 -5.11 -3.69
CA TYR A 232 3.87 -4.34 -3.87
C TYR A 232 4.67 -4.16 -2.58
N HIS A 233 4.05 -3.80 -1.44
CA HIS A 233 4.76 -3.67 -0.16
C HIS A 233 5.56 -4.92 0.22
N MET A 234 4.97 -6.11 0.05
CA MET A 234 5.63 -7.37 0.42
C MET A 234 6.74 -7.71 -0.56
N ILE A 235 6.50 -7.53 -1.86
CA ILE A 235 7.48 -7.86 -2.91
C ILE A 235 8.69 -6.93 -2.83
N PHE A 236 8.47 -5.61 -2.73
CA PHE A 236 9.57 -4.64 -2.61
C PHE A 236 10.41 -4.92 -1.38
N TYR A 237 9.75 -5.20 -0.24
CA TYR A 237 10.47 -5.54 0.97
C TYR A 237 11.33 -6.80 0.80
N ILE A 238 10.76 -7.88 0.26
CA ILE A 238 11.49 -9.14 0.05
C ILE A 238 12.68 -8.91 -0.90
N LEU A 239 12.46 -8.26 -2.05
CA LEU A 239 13.53 -8.03 -3.02
C LEU A 239 14.64 -7.12 -2.45
N ARG A 240 14.29 -6.12 -1.63
CA ARG A 240 15.26 -5.28 -0.93
C ARG A 240 16.04 -6.09 0.10
N HIS A 241 15.36 -6.95 0.88
CA HIS A 241 16.01 -7.86 1.81
C HIS A 241 17.01 -8.76 1.07
N LEU A 242 16.60 -9.36 -0.05
CA LEU A 242 17.48 -10.23 -0.86
C LEU A 242 18.68 -9.48 -1.45
N CYS A 243 18.54 -8.20 -1.78
CA CYS A 243 19.69 -7.38 -2.19
C CYS A 243 20.69 -7.14 -1.05
N ALA A 244 20.23 -7.08 0.20
CA ALA A 244 21.08 -6.87 1.37
C ALA A 244 21.64 -8.17 1.95
N CYS A 245 20.84 -9.24 1.93
CA CYS A 245 21.12 -10.54 2.54
C CYS A 245 20.83 -11.68 1.53
N PRO A 246 21.60 -11.78 0.43
CA PRO A 246 21.33 -12.72 -0.66
C PRO A 246 21.48 -14.20 -0.27
N ARG A 247 22.26 -14.51 0.80
CA ARG A 247 22.50 -15.87 1.30
C ARG A 247 21.73 -16.20 2.59
N GLY A 248 20.67 -15.46 2.90
CA GLY A 248 19.81 -15.77 4.05
C GLY A 248 19.20 -17.18 3.95
N PRO A 249 18.88 -17.83 5.08
CA PRO A 249 18.38 -19.20 5.09
C PRO A 249 17.06 -19.36 4.31
N ASN A 250 16.24 -18.31 4.22
CA ASN A 250 15.00 -18.31 3.44
C ASN A 250 15.12 -17.56 2.10
N ALA A 251 16.33 -17.18 1.65
CA ALA A 251 16.50 -16.33 0.47
C ALA A 251 15.91 -16.94 -0.81
N SER A 252 16.17 -18.23 -1.06
CA SER A 252 15.65 -18.94 -2.24
C SER A 252 14.12 -19.06 -2.21
N ARG A 253 13.56 -19.46 -1.05
CA ARG A 253 12.10 -19.56 -0.84
C ARG A 253 11.42 -18.20 -1.04
N ALA A 254 12.02 -17.14 -0.52
CA ALA A 254 11.49 -15.79 -0.65
C ALA A 254 11.49 -15.31 -2.11
N PHE A 255 12.56 -15.58 -2.86
CA PHE A 255 12.62 -15.27 -4.28
C PHE A 255 11.57 -16.06 -5.09
N GLU A 256 11.41 -17.36 -4.82
CA GLU A 256 10.39 -18.20 -5.46
C GLU A 256 8.96 -17.70 -5.20
N ALA A 257 8.65 -17.27 -3.97
CA ALA A 257 7.36 -16.70 -3.63
C ALA A 257 7.08 -15.40 -4.42
N VAL A 258 8.11 -14.56 -4.63
CA VAL A 258 8.01 -13.37 -5.49
C VAL A 258 7.73 -13.78 -6.93
N GLU A 259 8.47 -14.75 -7.47
CA GLU A 259 8.27 -15.24 -8.84
C GLU A 259 6.86 -15.78 -9.07
N LYS A 260 6.35 -16.62 -8.14
CA LYS A 260 4.98 -17.13 -8.20
C LYS A 260 3.96 -15.98 -8.22
N HIS A 261 4.17 -14.94 -7.40
CA HIS A 261 3.28 -13.79 -7.35
C HIS A 261 3.29 -12.99 -8.65
N LEU A 262 4.48 -12.65 -9.17
CA LEU A 262 4.64 -11.89 -10.42
C LEU A 262 4.07 -12.65 -11.61
N ALA A 263 4.29 -13.96 -11.70
CA ALA A 263 3.70 -14.80 -12.72
C ALA A 263 2.17 -14.75 -12.66
N THR A 264 1.60 -14.79 -11.46
CA THR A 264 0.14 -14.73 -11.25
C THR A 264 -0.43 -13.36 -11.62
N VAL A 265 0.21 -12.27 -11.23
CA VAL A 265 -0.21 -10.90 -11.59
C VAL A 265 -0.14 -10.67 -13.11
N ASN A 266 0.83 -11.30 -13.79
CA ASN A 266 1.03 -11.21 -15.23
C ASN A 266 0.10 -12.12 -16.06
N LYS A 267 -0.55 -13.12 -15.46
CA LYS A 267 -1.54 -13.97 -16.15
C LYS A 267 -2.76 -13.11 -16.52
N GLY A 268 -2.86 -12.71 -17.79
CA GLY A 268 -4.03 -12.03 -18.35
C GLY A 268 -3.84 -11.57 -19.80
N GLU A 269 -4.94 -11.45 -20.54
CA GLU A 269 -4.98 -11.13 -21.98
C GLU A 269 -4.25 -9.84 -22.37
N LYS A 270 -4.11 -8.89 -21.43
CA LYS A 270 -3.50 -7.57 -21.67
C LYS A 270 -2.00 -7.50 -21.39
N GLY A 271 -1.34 -8.63 -21.11
CA GLY A 271 0.08 -8.69 -20.79
C GLY A 271 0.43 -8.11 -19.42
N ALA A 272 1.74 -7.93 -19.19
CA ALA A 272 2.31 -7.47 -17.93
C ALA A 272 1.81 -6.08 -17.51
N HIS A 273 1.81 -5.82 -16.19
CA HIS A 273 1.58 -4.47 -15.67
C HIS A 273 2.59 -3.49 -16.29
N LYS A 274 2.14 -2.27 -16.55
CA LYS A 274 2.97 -1.19 -17.10
C LYS A 274 2.99 -0.01 -16.14
N GLY A 275 4.13 0.65 -16.00
CA GLY A 275 4.27 1.86 -15.20
C GLY A 275 5.51 1.82 -14.29
N LEU A 276 5.83 2.97 -13.69
CA LEU A 276 7.05 3.17 -12.92
C LEU A 276 7.28 2.09 -11.86
N MET A 277 6.26 1.75 -11.08
CA MET A 277 6.38 0.76 -10.01
C MET A 277 6.70 -0.63 -10.53
N TRP A 278 6.14 -1.00 -11.69
CA TRP A 278 6.52 -2.25 -12.35
C TRP A 278 7.98 -2.22 -12.82
N THR A 279 8.43 -1.10 -13.41
CA THR A 279 9.83 -0.93 -13.83
C THR A 279 10.80 -1.04 -12.65
N VAL A 280 10.52 -0.33 -11.55
CA VAL A 280 11.34 -0.38 -10.33
C VAL A 280 11.38 -1.80 -9.77
N LEU A 281 10.23 -2.49 -9.76
CA LEU A 281 10.12 -3.88 -9.32
C LEU A 281 10.98 -4.82 -10.18
N THR A 282 10.93 -4.68 -11.50
CA THR A 282 11.72 -5.51 -12.42
C THR A 282 13.22 -5.26 -12.25
N THR A 283 13.64 -4.00 -12.12
CA THR A 283 15.05 -3.66 -11.86
C THR A 283 15.53 -4.22 -10.53
N LEU A 284 14.74 -4.10 -9.46
CA LEU A 284 15.09 -4.61 -8.14
C LEU A 284 15.15 -6.15 -8.12
N ARG A 285 14.23 -6.80 -8.84
CA ARG A 285 14.22 -8.25 -9.03
C ARG A 285 15.48 -8.74 -9.74
N GLU A 286 15.87 -8.09 -10.84
CA GLU A 286 17.09 -8.43 -11.59
C GLU A 286 18.33 -8.26 -10.72
N ARG A 287 18.41 -7.16 -9.95
CA ARG A 287 19.51 -6.93 -9.01
C ARG A 287 19.58 -8.01 -7.92
N ALA A 288 18.44 -8.35 -7.30
CA ALA A 288 18.38 -9.41 -6.29
C ALA A 288 18.88 -10.75 -6.86
N MET A 289 18.43 -11.10 -8.07
CA MET A 289 18.88 -12.30 -8.78
C MET A 289 20.39 -12.29 -9.04
N MET A 290 20.94 -11.18 -9.53
CA MET A 290 22.39 -11.04 -9.77
C MET A 290 23.20 -11.18 -8.48
N MET A 291 22.74 -10.57 -7.37
CA MET A 291 23.41 -10.65 -6.08
C MET A 291 23.37 -12.07 -5.50
N MET A 292 22.26 -12.79 -5.69
CA MET A 292 22.14 -14.19 -5.29
C MET A 292 23.05 -15.12 -6.12
N GLN A 293 23.35 -14.77 -7.38
CA GLN A 293 24.19 -15.57 -8.30
C GLN A 293 25.69 -15.29 -8.17
N ARG A 294 26.12 -14.01 -8.11
CA ARG A 294 27.53 -13.61 -8.00
C ARG A 294 28.23 -14.24 -6.79
N ASP A 295 27.48 -14.34 -5.71
CA ASP A 295 27.95 -14.89 -4.45
C ASP A 295 27.84 -16.43 -4.39
N GLY A 296 27.37 -17.09 -5.46
CA GLY A 296 27.48 -18.55 -5.63
C GLY A 296 28.84 -18.98 -6.19
N GLU A 297 29.56 -18.09 -6.88
CA GLU A 297 30.82 -18.39 -7.59
C GLU A 297 32.08 -18.06 -6.75
N GLY A 298 31.93 -17.38 -5.61
CA GLY A 298 33.04 -16.85 -4.80
C GLY A 298 33.56 -17.73 -3.65
N THR A 299 33.54 -19.06 -3.76
CA THR A 299 34.06 -19.95 -2.69
C THR A 299 35.43 -20.58 -2.99
N GLU A 300 36.27 -19.93 -3.80
CA GLU A 300 37.71 -20.22 -3.88
C GLU A 300 38.50 -18.95 -4.26
N ALA A 301 38.74 -18.04 -3.30
CA ALA A 301 39.87 -17.11 -3.38
C ALA A 301 40.15 -16.50 -1.98
N GLU A 302 41.36 -16.75 -1.47
CA GLU A 302 41.88 -16.16 -0.24
C GLU A 302 41.93 -14.62 -0.29
N PRO A 303 41.79 -13.92 0.85
CA PRO A 303 41.83 -12.47 0.88
C PRO A 303 43.28 -11.95 0.84
N GLN A 304 43.64 -11.27 -0.24
CA GLN A 304 44.82 -10.40 -0.25
C GLN A 304 44.46 -9.01 0.28
N GLU A 305 45.17 -8.59 1.33
CA GLU A 305 45.15 -7.23 1.86
C GLU A 305 45.61 -6.23 0.79
N VAL A 306 44.81 -5.19 0.56
CA VAL A 306 45.22 -4.01 -0.22
C VAL A 306 45.17 -2.80 0.71
N SER A 307 46.35 -2.27 1.02
CA SER A 307 46.55 -1.03 1.77
C SER A 307 46.22 0.19 0.91
N GLU A 308 45.28 1.03 1.33
CA GLU A 308 45.05 2.34 0.73
C GLU A 308 45.92 3.42 1.37
N SER A 309 46.83 4.00 0.59
CA SER A 309 47.52 5.26 0.88
C SER A 309 46.76 6.43 0.25
N ILE A 310 46.40 7.41 1.09
CA ILE A 310 45.69 8.65 0.78
C ILE A 310 46.59 9.63 0.03
N GLU A 311 46.13 10.21 -1.09
CA GLU A 311 46.56 11.56 -1.52
C GLU A 311 45.65 12.18 -2.61
N GLY A 312 45.26 13.45 -2.39
CA GLY A 312 45.08 14.45 -3.47
C GLY A 312 43.66 14.84 -3.90
N ARG A 313 43.07 15.87 -3.26
CA ARG A 313 42.00 16.71 -3.83
C ARG A 313 42.59 18.04 -4.33
N PRO A 314 42.22 18.57 -5.51
CA PRO A 314 42.47 19.97 -5.85
C PRO A 314 41.26 20.87 -5.55
N GLN A 315 41.53 22.01 -4.92
CA GLN A 315 40.61 23.14 -4.68
C GLN A 315 40.35 23.92 -5.98
N ALA A 316 39.14 24.47 -6.13
CA ALA A 316 38.83 25.52 -7.11
C ALA A 316 38.43 26.82 -6.40
N VAL A 317 38.98 27.91 -6.94
CA VAL A 317 39.05 29.28 -6.42
C VAL A 317 37.76 30.05 -6.68
N VAL A 318 37.38 30.90 -5.72
CA VAL A 318 36.31 31.89 -5.79
C VAL A 318 36.84 33.16 -6.45
N ASP A 319 36.09 33.75 -7.39
CA ASP A 319 36.27 35.15 -7.79
C ASP A 319 34.91 35.85 -7.89
N ASP A 320 34.86 37.08 -7.37
CA ASP A 320 33.72 37.93 -7.08
C ASP A 320 33.81 39.18 -7.96
N SER A 321 32.75 39.51 -8.70
CA SER A 321 32.49 40.90 -9.09
C SER A 321 31.02 41.13 -9.44
N ARG A 322 30.48 42.21 -8.85
CA ARG A 322 29.09 42.69 -8.90
C ARG A 322 28.89 43.67 -10.06
N ASP A 323 27.69 43.71 -10.65
CA ASP A 323 26.76 44.86 -10.56
C ASP A 323 25.56 44.73 -11.55
N VAL A 324 24.41 45.23 -11.08
CA VAL A 324 22.99 45.16 -11.57
C VAL A 324 22.67 46.55 -12.22
N PRO A 325 21.73 46.78 -13.20
CA PRO A 325 20.30 46.48 -13.06
C PRO A 325 19.41 46.18 -14.30
N ASP A 326 18.25 45.61 -13.98
CA ASP A 326 17.05 45.26 -14.77
C ASP A 326 16.42 46.47 -15.52
N PRO A 327 15.66 46.27 -16.64
CA PRO A 327 14.20 46.24 -16.46
C PRO A 327 13.38 45.36 -17.45
N VAL A 328 12.39 44.63 -16.90
CA VAL A 328 10.98 44.40 -17.33
C VAL A 328 10.63 44.43 -18.84
N SER A 329 10.23 43.29 -19.44
CA SER A 329 8.82 42.94 -19.79
C SER A 329 8.66 41.81 -20.84
N HIS A 330 7.68 40.94 -20.58
CA HIS A 330 6.78 40.18 -21.48
C HIS A 330 7.25 39.06 -22.44
N HIS A 331 6.83 37.85 -22.06
CA HIS A 331 6.19 36.78 -22.87
C HIS A 331 6.76 36.41 -24.25
N ALA A 332 7.36 35.22 -24.31
CA ALA A 332 7.14 34.28 -25.41
C ALA A 332 7.33 32.84 -24.89
N TYR A 333 6.28 32.02 -25.01
CA TYR A 333 6.32 30.58 -24.74
C TYR A 333 7.28 29.92 -25.74
N ALA A 334 8.42 29.41 -25.27
CA ALA A 334 9.30 28.54 -26.01
C ALA A 334 9.38 27.17 -25.31
N ASP A 335 8.83 26.19 -26.02
CA ASP A 335 9.05 24.76 -25.99
C ASP A 335 10.26 24.29 -25.16
N HIS A 336 10.01 23.80 -23.94
CA HIS A 336 10.94 22.95 -23.21
C HIS A 336 10.38 21.54 -23.17
N GLY A 337 11.01 20.68 -23.97
CA GLY A 337 10.74 19.26 -24.05
C GLY A 337 10.63 18.62 -22.67
N LEU A 338 9.55 17.86 -22.49
CA LEU A 338 9.33 16.99 -21.35
C LEU A 338 10.59 16.14 -21.11
N PRO A 339 11.08 16.02 -19.86
CA PRO A 339 12.25 15.20 -19.56
C PRO A 339 12.02 13.76 -20.02
N ASP A 340 13.01 13.18 -20.69
CA ASP A 340 13.06 11.74 -20.94
C ASP A 340 13.14 11.03 -19.58
N TRP A 341 12.06 10.34 -19.22
CA TRP A 341 11.90 9.70 -17.91
C TRP A 341 12.83 8.49 -17.72
N ASN A 342 13.49 8.00 -18.78
CA ASN A 342 14.48 6.92 -18.66
C ASN A 342 15.79 7.40 -18.02
N THR A 343 16.15 8.67 -18.17
CA THR A 343 17.38 9.26 -17.61
C THR A 343 17.25 9.52 -16.10
N LEU A 344 16.04 9.72 -15.61
CA LEU A 344 15.75 9.91 -14.18
C LEU A 344 16.03 8.67 -13.31
N LEU A 345 16.10 7.47 -13.90
CA LEU A 345 16.51 6.25 -13.17
C LEU A 345 18.04 6.16 -13.00
N GLN A 346 18.82 6.88 -13.82
CA GLN A 346 20.28 6.94 -13.71
C GLN A 346 20.70 7.99 -12.66
N ASP A 347 19.95 9.09 -12.57
CA ASP A 347 20.24 10.20 -11.66
C ASP A 347 19.36 10.21 -10.39
N PHE A 348 18.55 9.17 -10.15
CA PHE A 348 17.80 9.05 -8.90
C PHE A 348 18.81 8.92 -7.75
N PRO A 349 19.00 9.93 -6.90
CA PRO A 349 19.90 9.80 -5.76
C PRO A 349 19.20 8.82 -4.83
N TRP A 350 19.75 7.61 -4.71
CA TRP A 350 19.24 6.57 -3.81
C TRP A 350 19.53 6.88 -2.33
N ASP A 351 19.73 8.15 -1.98
CA ASP A 351 19.64 8.63 -0.60
C ASP A 351 18.15 8.66 -0.22
N MET A 352 17.73 7.48 0.21
CA MET A 352 16.37 7.04 0.52
C MET A 352 15.91 7.58 1.88
N ASP A 353 15.85 8.90 2.04
CA ASP A 353 15.23 9.51 3.22
C ASP A 353 13.69 9.60 3.05
N ASP A 354 13.20 9.86 1.84
CA ASP A 354 11.77 9.98 1.55
C ASP A 354 11.03 8.64 1.32
N PHE A 355 11.75 7.59 0.92
CA PHE A 355 11.15 6.27 0.65
C PHE A 355 10.71 5.53 1.93
N ASN A 356 11.26 5.87 3.10
CA ASN A 356 10.94 5.21 4.37
C ASN A 356 9.60 5.66 4.96
N MET A 357 9.13 6.87 4.61
CA MET A 357 7.76 7.26 4.95
C MET A 357 6.76 6.55 4.04
N ILE A 358 7.16 6.12 2.85
CA ILE A 358 6.27 5.69 1.77
C ILE A 358 5.88 4.19 1.87
N PHE A 359 6.64 3.35 2.60
CA PHE A 359 6.41 1.88 2.65
C PHE A 359 6.21 1.28 4.03
#